data_AF-G4ZU01-F1
#
_entry.id   AF-G4ZU01-F1
#
_cell.length_a   1.000
_cell.length_b   1.000
_cell.length_c   1.000
_cell.angle_alpha   90.00
_cell.angle_beta   90.00
_cell.angle_gamma   90.00
#
_symmetry.space_group_name_H-M   'P 1'
#
loop_
_entity.id
_entity.type
_entity.pdbx_description
1 polymer ?
#
loop_
_entity_poly.entity_id
_entity_poly.type
_entity_poly.pdbx_seq_one_letter_code
_entity_poly.pdbx_strand_id
1 'polypeptide(L)'
;MATTRLTKALELVRNGVLIVGWASMVKENIFSVTYGIGVSMSPTIPDGSFVVVERLSRRWRSWERGDVEGDVVELQPRFDKNRKGKITVPKGHVWVEGDNPTCSVDSRHYGAVPVALLVGRPLFIVSFGSEGW
;
A
#
# COMPACT_ATOMS: atom_id res chain seq x y z
N MET A 1 -21.20 -30.20 -39.13
CA MET A 1 -20.44 -28.92 -39.24
C MET A 1 -21.01 -27.81 -38.34
N ALA A 2 -22.34 -27.70 -38.14
CA ALA A 2 -22.96 -26.68 -37.28
C ALA A 2 -22.70 -26.88 -35.77
N THR A 3 -22.76 -28.12 -35.27
CA THR A 3 -22.55 -28.46 -33.85
C THR A 3 -21.14 -28.10 -33.35
N THR A 4 -20.12 -28.28 -34.19
CA THR A 4 -18.72 -27.93 -33.88
C THR A 4 -18.49 -26.41 -33.76
N ARG A 5 -19.30 -25.59 -34.44
CA ARG A 5 -19.25 -24.12 -34.31
C ARG A 5 -19.91 -23.64 -33.02
N LEU A 6 -21.02 -24.29 -32.64
CA LEU A 6 -21.76 -23.96 -31.42
C LEU A 6 -20.96 -24.30 -30.15
N THR A 7 -20.30 -25.47 -30.11
CA THR A 7 -19.47 -25.86 -28.97
C THR A 7 -18.25 -24.95 -28.81
N LYS A 8 -17.55 -24.62 -29.90
CA LYS A 8 -16.43 -23.66 -29.88
C LYS A 8 -16.88 -22.27 -29.40
N ALA A 9 -18.05 -21.81 -29.83
CA ALA A 9 -18.61 -20.55 -29.36
C ALA A 9 -18.91 -20.58 -27.86
N LEU A 10 -19.51 -21.66 -27.35
CA LEU A 10 -19.79 -21.84 -25.93
C LEU A 10 -18.50 -21.91 -25.09
N GLU A 11 -17.46 -22.58 -25.58
CA GLU A 11 -16.16 -22.61 -24.90
C GLU A 11 -15.49 -21.24 -24.86
N LEU A 12 -15.59 -20.46 -25.94
CA LEU A 12 -15.08 -19.09 -25.98
C LEU A 12 -15.79 -18.21 -24.95
N VAL A 13 -17.11 -18.32 -24.85
CA VAL A 13 -17.91 -17.58 -23.85
C VAL A 13 -17.53 -18.01 -22.43
N ARG A 14 -17.44 -19.33 -22.16
CA ARG A 14 -17.02 -19.86 -20.86
C ARG A 14 -15.64 -19.34 -20.47
N ASN A 15 -14.66 -19.45 -21.37
CA ASN A 15 -13.31 -18.99 -21.11
C ASN A 15 -13.25 -17.47 -20.94
N GLY A 16 -14.05 -16.72 -21.70
CA GLY A 16 -14.18 -15.27 -21.54
C GLY A 16 -14.69 -14.88 -20.15
N VAL A 17 -15.75 -15.53 -19.67
CA VAL A 17 -16.29 -15.31 -18.31
C VAL A 17 -15.25 -15.66 -17.25
N LEU A 18 -14.55 -16.78 -17.40
CA LEU A 18 -13.48 -17.18 -16.46
C LEU A 18 -12.35 -16.16 -16.45
N ILE A 19 -11.86 -15.70 -17.61
CA ILE A 19 -10.77 -14.72 -17.71
C ILE A 19 -11.17 -13.41 -17.04
N VAL A 20 -12.38 -12.89 -17.32
CA VAL A 20 -12.87 -11.65 -16.72
C VAL A 20 -13.05 -11.80 -15.21
N GLY A 21 -13.61 -12.92 -14.75
CA GLY A 21 -13.77 -13.21 -13.33
C GLY A 21 -12.43 -13.30 -12.60
N TRP A 22 -11.46 -14.01 -13.17
CA TRP A 22 -10.10 -14.08 -12.64
C TRP A 22 -9.43 -12.70 -12.62
N ALA A 23 -9.55 -11.91 -13.69
CA ALA A 23 -8.98 -10.56 -13.75
C ALA A 23 -9.58 -9.62 -12.68
N SER A 24 -10.91 -9.66 -12.47
CA SER A 24 -11.58 -8.91 -11.40
C SER A 24 -11.11 -9.36 -10.01
N MET A 25 -11.05 -10.67 -9.76
CA MET A 25 -10.55 -11.22 -8.49
C MET A 25 -9.13 -10.75 -8.19
N VAL A 26 -8.22 -10.81 -9.17
CA VAL A 26 -6.82 -10.40 -9.03
C VAL A 26 -6.71 -8.91 -8.72
N LYS A 27 -7.44 -8.06 -9.46
CA LYS A 27 -7.44 -6.60 -9.26
C LYS A 27 -8.00 -6.21 -7.89
N GLU A 28 -9.03 -6.89 -7.41
CA GLU A 28 -9.68 -6.53 -6.15
C GLU A 28 -8.93 -7.05 -4.93
N ASN A 29 -8.36 -8.26 -5.02
CA ASN A 29 -7.87 -8.98 -3.84
C ASN A 29 -6.35 -9.15 -3.79
N ILE A 30 -5.63 -9.00 -4.90
CA ILE A 30 -4.20 -9.36 -4.96
C ILE A 30 -3.32 -8.14 -5.17
N PHE A 31 -3.48 -7.38 -6.26
CA PHE A 31 -2.59 -6.27 -6.59
C PHE A 31 -3.35 -5.00 -7.00
N SER A 32 -2.83 -3.85 -6.58
CA SER A 32 -3.29 -2.52 -6.98
C SER A 32 -2.09 -1.68 -7.38
N VAL A 33 -2.15 -1.01 -8.52
CA VAL A 33 -1.10 -0.06 -8.95
C VAL A 33 -1.56 1.35 -8.60
N THR A 34 -0.73 2.09 -7.86
CA THR A 34 -1.01 3.46 -7.42
C THR A 34 0.09 4.38 -7.91
N TYR A 35 -0.26 5.59 -8.35
CA TYR A 35 0.70 6.61 -8.74
C TYR A 35 1.06 7.46 -7.52
N GLY A 36 2.34 7.49 -7.16
CA GLY A 36 2.86 8.24 -6.03
C GLY A 36 3.07 9.70 -6.39
N ILE A 37 2.24 10.58 -5.81
CA ILE A 37 2.39 12.03 -5.91
C ILE A 37 2.85 12.56 -4.56
N GLY A 38 3.91 13.36 -4.56
CA GLY A 38 4.40 14.09 -3.40
C GLY A 38 5.78 13.64 -2.91
N VAL A 39 6.42 14.54 -2.13
CA VAL A 39 7.81 14.39 -1.70
C VAL A 39 7.97 13.81 -0.29
N SER A 40 6.87 13.46 0.39
CA SER A 40 6.86 13.01 1.79
C SER A 40 7.57 11.68 2.01
N MET A 41 7.68 10.84 0.96
CA MET A 41 8.37 9.55 0.98
C MET A 41 9.69 9.55 0.17
N SER A 42 10.18 10.73 -0.20
CA SER A 42 11.50 10.86 -0.84
C SER A 42 12.61 10.63 0.19
N PRO A 43 13.70 9.90 -0.13
CA PRO A 43 14.09 9.42 -1.46
C PRO A 43 13.57 8.01 -1.83
N THR A 44 12.93 7.29 -0.91
CA THR A 44 12.51 5.88 -1.12
C THR A 44 11.48 5.75 -2.24
N ILE A 45 10.50 6.66 -2.28
CA ILE A 45 9.51 6.77 -3.36
C ILE A 45 9.64 8.18 -3.96
N PRO A 46 10.37 8.32 -5.08
CA PRO A 46 10.43 9.57 -5.82
C PRO A 46 9.06 9.99 -6.35
N ASP A 47 8.85 11.29 -6.48
CA ASP A 47 7.63 11.83 -7.09
C ASP A 47 7.45 11.28 -8.50
N GLY A 48 6.21 10.93 -8.84
CA GLY A 48 5.86 10.34 -10.13
C GLY A 48 6.19 8.85 -10.28
N SER A 49 6.50 8.15 -9.19
CA SER A 49 6.72 6.69 -9.21
C SER A 49 5.41 5.90 -9.23
N PHE A 50 5.40 4.77 -9.92
CA PHE A 50 4.32 3.79 -9.79
C PHE A 50 4.63 2.81 -8.66
N VAL A 51 3.70 2.68 -7.74
CA VAL A 51 3.80 1.77 -6.59
C VAL A 51 2.83 0.62 -6.81
N VAL A 52 3.38 -0.59 -6.94
CA VAL A 52 2.60 -1.82 -6.95
C VAL A 52 2.35 -2.23 -5.51
N VAL A 53 1.10 -2.17 -5.10
CA VAL A 53 0.62 -2.49 -3.76
C VAL A 53 -0.01 -3.87 -3.76
N GLU A 54 0.44 -4.73 -2.85
CA GLU A 54 -0.15 -6.04 -2.61
C GLU A 54 -1.18 -5.96 -1.48
N ARG A 55 -2.35 -6.51 -1.73
CA ARG A 55 -3.47 -6.55 -0.80
C ARG A 55 -3.68 -7.92 -0.15
N LEU A 56 -3.13 -8.98 -0.73
CA LEU A 56 -3.39 -10.36 -0.30
C LEU A 56 -2.75 -10.68 1.06
N SER A 57 -1.54 -10.19 1.32
CA SER A 57 -0.82 -10.39 2.59
C SER A 57 -1.57 -9.87 3.80
N ARG A 58 -2.48 -8.89 3.64
CA ARG A 58 -3.38 -8.43 4.72
C ARG A 58 -4.26 -9.53 5.30
N ARG A 59 -4.61 -10.55 4.49
CA ARG A 59 -5.53 -11.63 4.91
C ARG A 59 -4.83 -12.78 5.60
N TRP A 60 -3.53 -12.99 5.36
CA TRP A 60 -2.85 -14.23 5.72
C TRP A 60 -1.58 -14.05 6.56
N ARG A 61 -1.09 -12.81 6.74
CA ARG A 61 0.13 -12.54 7.51
C ARG A 61 -0.18 -11.64 8.71
N SER A 62 0.40 -11.98 9.86
CA SER A 62 0.52 -11.05 10.98
C SER A 62 1.51 -9.94 10.60
N TRP A 63 1.11 -8.68 10.77
CA TRP A 63 1.98 -7.52 10.63
C TRP A 63 3.23 -7.69 11.53
N GLU A 64 4.44 -7.46 11.02
CA GLU A 64 5.71 -7.62 11.76
C GLU A 64 6.28 -6.25 12.21
N ARG A 65 7.08 -6.27 13.29
CA ARG A 65 7.61 -5.14 14.10
C ARG A 65 7.71 -3.78 13.38
N GLY A 66 7.13 -2.75 14.01
CA GLY A 66 6.93 -1.40 13.46
C GLY A 66 5.48 -1.12 13.03
N ASP A 67 4.66 -2.17 12.84
CA ASP A 67 3.33 -2.06 12.25
C ASP A 67 2.17 -2.51 13.16
N VAL A 68 2.34 -2.79 14.46
CA VAL A 68 1.18 -3.16 15.32
C VAL A 68 1.45 -3.14 16.82
N GLU A 69 0.46 -2.59 17.52
CA GLU A 69 0.03 -2.85 18.91
C GLU A 69 1.13 -2.88 19.99
N GLY A 70 1.11 -1.88 20.87
CA GLY A 70 1.97 -1.85 22.05
C GLY A 70 3.41 -1.46 21.75
N ASP A 71 3.73 -1.18 20.49
CA ASP A 71 5.02 -0.60 20.12
C ASP A 71 5.18 0.76 20.79
N VAL A 72 6.36 0.95 21.35
CA VAL A 72 6.75 2.18 22.01
C VAL A 72 7.64 2.94 21.04
N VAL A 73 7.05 3.93 20.37
CA VAL A 73 7.76 4.76 19.41
C VAL A 73 8.43 5.91 20.15
N GLU A 74 9.74 6.03 19.98
CA GLU A 74 10.48 7.17 20.48
C GLU A 74 10.30 8.35 19.52
N LEU A 75 9.70 9.43 20.03
CA LEU A 75 9.50 10.62 19.24
C LEU A 75 10.85 11.28 18.95
N GLN A 76 11.13 11.52 17.67
CA GLN A 76 12.30 12.28 17.31
C GLN A 76 12.14 13.74 17.76
N PRO A 77 13.08 14.30 18.53
CA PRO A 77 13.00 15.67 19.06
C PRO A 77 13.11 16.76 17.99
N ARG A 78 13.20 16.37 16.71
CA ARG A 78 13.42 17.23 15.54
C ARG A 78 12.21 18.11 15.22
N PHE A 79 10.99 17.65 15.52
CA PHE A 79 9.74 18.37 15.18
C PHE A 79 9.15 19.15 16.34
N ASP A 80 9.33 18.65 17.56
CA ASP A 80 8.86 19.31 18.75
C ASP A 80 9.84 19.03 19.89
N LYS A 81 10.60 20.06 20.27
CA LYS A 81 11.59 20.00 21.36
C LYS A 81 10.94 19.70 22.72
N ASN A 82 9.64 19.96 22.86
CA ASN A 82 8.85 19.71 24.07
C ASN A 82 8.21 18.31 24.07
N ARG A 83 7.94 17.71 22.90
CA ARG A 83 7.55 16.29 22.78
C ARG A 83 8.77 15.36 22.81
N LYS A 84 9.52 15.42 23.91
CA LYS A 84 10.49 14.38 24.25
C LYS A 84 9.76 13.29 25.03
N GLY A 85 9.56 12.14 24.42
CA GLY A 85 8.85 11.05 25.07
C GLY A 85 8.67 9.83 24.19
N LYS A 86 8.31 8.75 24.87
CA LYS A 86 7.92 7.48 24.27
C LYS A 86 6.39 7.48 24.14
N ILE A 87 5.86 7.28 22.94
CA ILE A 87 4.42 7.07 22.71
C ILE A 87 4.17 5.58 22.62
N THR A 88 3.22 5.08 23.41
CA THR A 88 2.69 3.73 23.24
C THR A 88 1.56 3.74 22.23
N VAL A 89 1.69 2.96 21.16
CA VAL A 89 0.67 2.85 20.11
C VAL A 89 -0.51 2.02 20.63
N PRO A 90 -1.75 2.54 20.57
CA PRO A 90 -2.93 1.81 21.01
C PRO A 90 -3.13 0.49 20.26
N LYS A 91 -3.85 -0.45 20.89
CA LYS A 91 -4.23 -1.71 20.25
C LYS A 91 -4.99 -1.45 18.95
N GLY A 92 -4.65 -2.22 17.91
CA GLY A 92 -5.26 -2.08 16.58
C GLY A 92 -4.90 -0.80 15.83
N HIS A 93 -3.89 -0.05 16.29
CA HIS A 93 -3.35 1.12 15.61
C HIS A 93 -1.89 0.90 15.19
N VAL A 94 -1.42 1.74 14.27
CA VAL A 94 -0.06 1.81 13.76
C VAL A 94 0.47 3.23 13.84
N TRP A 95 1.79 3.37 13.92
CA TRP A 95 2.46 4.66 13.83
C TRP A 95 3.18 4.77 12.50
N VAL A 96 2.69 5.65 11.63
CA VAL A 96 3.20 5.87 10.27
C VAL A 96 3.99 7.18 10.23
N GLU A 97 5.20 7.13 9.68
CA GLU A 97 6.02 8.31 9.40
C GLU A 97 6.49 8.32 7.95
N GLY A 98 6.58 9.51 7.35
CA GLY A 98 7.20 9.70 6.05
C GLY A 98 8.73 9.84 6.17
N ASP A 99 9.43 9.34 5.14
CA ASP A 99 10.90 9.41 5.02
C ASP A 99 11.44 10.84 4.92
N ASN A 100 10.63 11.76 4.38
CA ASN A 100 10.96 13.18 4.29
C ASN A 100 10.16 13.96 5.34
N PRO A 101 10.74 14.19 6.52
CA PRO A 101 9.95 14.59 7.65
C PRO A 101 9.60 16.09 7.62
N THR A 102 10.33 16.91 6.85
CA THR A 102 10.01 18.33 6.64
C THR A 102 8.79 18.56 5.75
N CYS A 103 8.43 17.55 4.95
CA CYS A 103 7.34 17.65 3.97
C CYS A 103 6.26 16.57 4.19
N SER A 104 6.31 15.84 5.31
CA SER A 104 5.33 14.81 5.65
C SER A 104 4.31 15.33 6.66
N VAL A 105 3.03 15.13 6.36
CA VAL A 105 1.96 15.20 7.37
C VAL A 105 1.62 13.76 7.74
N ASP A 106 2.07 13.34 8.92
CA ASP A 106 2.00 11.95 9.36
C ASP A 106 1.63 11.80 10.85
N SER A 107 1.89 10.64 11.46
CA SER A 107 1.47 10.35 12.83
C SER A 107 2.06 11.32 13.87
N ARG A 108 3.16 12.01 13.54
CA ARG A 108 3.71 13.10 14.37
C ARG A 108 2.69 14.24 14.54
N HIS A 109 1.83 14.46 13.56
CA HIS A 109 0.83 15.52 13.53
C HIS A 109 -0.55 15.05 14.01
N TYR A 110 -1.03 13.90 13.52
CA TYR A 110 -2.40 13.43 13.79
C TYR A 110 -2.50 12.23 14.74
N GLY A 111 -1.37 11.66 15.18
CA GLY A 111 -1.33 10.49 16.08
C GLY A 111 -1.40 9.14 15.35
N ALA A 112 -1.59 8.07 16.12
CA ALA A 112 -1.64 6.71 15.56
C ALA A 112 -2.88 6.47 14.68
N VAL A 113 -2.74 5.65 13.65
CA VAL A 113 -3.79 5.37 12.65
C VAL A 113 -4.36 3.97 12.85
N PRO A 114 -5.68 3.75 12.78
CA PRO A 114 -6.26 2.42 12.82
C PRO A 114 -5.70 1.51 11.72
N VAL A 115 -5.27 0.28 12.07
CA VAL A 115 -4.78 -0.75 11.12
C VAL A 115 -5.81 -1.03 10.01
N ALA A 116 -7.11 -0.88 10.33
CA ALA A 116 -8.20 -1.08 9.38
C ALA A 116 -8.12 -0.17 8.13
N LEU A 117 -7.49 1.01 8.24
CA LEU A 117 -7.32 1.96 7.14
C LEU A 117 -6.17 1.60 6.19
N LEU A 118 -5.27 0.70 6.60
CA LEU A 118 -4.16 0.29 5.74
C LEU A 118 -4.69 -0.45 4.51
N VAL A 119 -4.33 0.03 3.33
CA VAL A 119 -4.86 -0.52 2.06
C VAL A 119 -4.12 -1.79 1.65
N GLY A 120 -2.81 -1.82 1.81
CA GLY A 120 -1.92 -2.90 1.42
C GLY A 120 -0.46 -2.50 1.60
N ARG A 121 0.46 -3.37 1.16
CA ARG A 121 1.90 -3.17 1.29
C ARG A 121 2.53 -2.86 -0.07
N PRO A 122 3.41 -1.84 -0.18
CA PRO A 122 4.20 -1.64 -1.39
C PRO A 122 5.15 -2.84 -1.59
N LEU A 123 5.06 -3.49 -2.77
CA LEU A 123 5.98 -4.55 -3.17
C LEU A 123 7.06 -4.05 -4.11
N PHE A 124 6.65 -3.26 -5.11
CA PHE A 124 7.55 -2.77 -6.15
C PHE A 124 7.31 -1.29 -6.37
N ILE A 125 8.40 -0.53 -6.45
CA ILE A 125 8.40 0.88 -6.80
C ILE A 125 9.07 0.97 -8.16
N VAL A 126 8.33 1.45 -9.15
CA VAL A 126 8.81 1.70 -10.49
C VAL A 126 8.91 3.21 -10.66
N SER A 127 10.14 3.71 -10.51
CA SER A 127 10.45 5.12 -10.77
C SER A 127 10.90 5.24 -12.21
N PHE A 128 10.20 6.04 -13.00
CA PHE A 128 10.71 6.51 -14.28
C PHE A 128 11.53 7.75 -13.97
N GLY A 129 12.87 7.63 -14.02
CA GLY A 129 13.75 8.76 -13.76
C GLY A 129 13.35 9.93 -14.65
N SER A 130 12.92 11.04 -14.05
CA SER A 130 12.95 12.32 -14.74
C SER A 130 14.41 12.76 -14.75
N GLU A 131 15.16 12.36 -15.79
CA GLU A 131 16.36 13.11 -16.14
C GLU A 131 15.94 14.53 -16.54
N GLY A 132 16.38 15.52 -15.76
CA GLY A 132 16.30 16.95 -16.06
C GLY A 132 14.91 17.57 -15.88
N TRP A 133 14.79 18.62 -15.07
CA TRP A 133 15.10 20.02 -15.43
C TRP A 133 15.49 20.80 -14.18
#